data_AF-A0A3P8EN32-F1
#
_entry.id   AF-A0A3P8EN32-F1
#
_cell.length_a   1.000
_cell.length_b   1.000
_cell.length_c   1.000
_cell.angle_alpha   90.00
_cell.angle_beta   90.00
_cell.angle_gamma   90.00
#
_symmetry.space_group_name_H-M   'P 1'
#
loop_
_entity.id
_entity.type
_entity.pdbx_description
1 polymer ?
#
loop_
_entity_poly.entity_id
_entity_poly.type
_entity_poly.pdbx_seq_one_letter_code
_entity_poly.pdbx_strand_id
1 'polypeptide(L)'
;MFLICCCYCYQEYYERRQKRLDKNKPKQVEDFLQSEPNKGEGKHFIEIRLIRTSSPTDIDYESRIKLSHRIYEQYQIHIHKDEKEDCTWEKFQRFLVKSPLVL
;
A
#
# COMPACT_ATOMS: atom_id res chain seq x y z
N MET A 1 3.90 -54.31 16.03
CA MET A 1 5.05 -53.38 15.99
C MET A 1 5.14 -52.60 14.66
N PHE A 2 5.05 -53.24 13.49
CA PHE A 2 5.13 -52.56 12.17
C PHE A 2 4.01 -51.53 11.88
N LEU A 3 2.75 -51.79 12.26
CA LEU A 3 1.64 -50.85 12.07
C LEU A 3 1.77 -49.55 12.90
N ILE A 4 2.36 -49.63 14.09
CA ILE A 4 2.57 -48.48 14.98
C ILE A 4 3.64 -47.55 14.41
N CYS A 5 4.71 -48.13 13.84
CA CYS A 5 5.78 -47.38 13.19
C CYS A 5 5.28 -46.63 11.94
N CYS A 6 4.36 -47.24 11.18
CA CYS A 6 3.76 -46.61 10.00
C CYS A 6 2.86 -45.43 10.37
N CYS A 7 2.02 -45.54 11.41
CA CYS A 7 1.23 -44.41 11.91
C CYS A 7 2.10 -43.25 12.42
N TYR A 8 3.20 -43.54 13.13
CA TYR A 8 4.10 -42.50 13.64
C TYR A 8 4.81 -41.76 12.50
N CYS A 9 5.28 -42.49 11.49
CA CYS A 9 5.87 -41.91 10.28
C CYS A 9 4.86 -41.04 9.51
N TYR A 10 3.60 -41.46 9.47
CA TYR A 10 2.51 -40.70 8.86
C TYR A 10 2.23 -39.40 9.63
N GLN A 11 2.19 -39.47 10.97
CA GLN A 11 2.03 -38.29 11.84
C GLN A 11 3.15 -37.26 11.59
N GLU A 12 4.40 -37.71 11.61
CA GLU A 12 5.55 -36.84 11.34
C GLU A 12 5.51 -36.22 9.94
N TYR A 13 5.02 -36.94 8.94
CA TYR A 13 4.83 -36.41 7.59
C TYR A 13 3.84 -35.23 7.58
N TYR A 14 2.70 -35.37 8.27
CA TYR A 14 1.71 -34.28 8.36
C TYR A 14 2.27 -33.08 9.10
N GLU A 15 2.98 -33.28 10.21
CA GLU A 15 3.60 -32.20 10.96
C GLU A 15 4.64 -31.44 10.11
N ARG A 16 5.51 -32.15 9.39
CA ARG A 16 6.49 -31.54 8.48
C ARG A 16 5.80 -30.80 7.33
N ARG A 17 4.71 -31.36 6.80
CA ARG A 17 3.92 -30.71 5.74
C ARG A 17 3.26 -29.44 6.24
N GLN A 18 2.65 -29.47 7.43
CA GLN A 18 2.00 -28.31 8.03
C GLN A 18 3.01 -27.18 8.25
N LYS A 19 4.19 -27.48 8.81
CA LYS A 19 5.27 -26.49 8.97
C LYS A 19 5.69 -25.84 7.65
N ARG A 20 5.73 -26.60 6.54
CA ARG A 20 6.02 -26.04 5.21
C ARG A 20 4.89 -25.15 4.69
N LEU A 21 3.64 -25.54 4.91
CA LEU A 21 2.47 -24.76 4.51
C LEU A 21 2.40 -23.44 5.31
N ASP A 22 2.65 -23.50 6.61
CA ASP A 22 2.63 -22.32 7.48
C ASP A 22 3.78 -21.35 7.14
N LYS A 23 4.95 -21.88 6.77
CA LYS A 23 6.10 -21.07 6.33
C LYS A 23 5.88 -20.43 4.96
N ASN A 24 5.22 -21.14 4.05
CA ASN A 24 5.00 -20.69 2.67
C ASN A 24 3.61 -20.07 2.45
N LYS A 25 2.87 -19.79 3.53
CA LYS A 25 1.58 -19.10 3.41
C LYS A 25 1.81 -17.73 2.75
N PRO A 26 0.90 -17.30 1.85
CA PRO A 26 0.99 -15.96 1.28
C PRO A 26 0.92 -14.94 2.42
N LYS A 27 1.82 -13.96 2.39
CA LYS A 27 1.80 -12.84 3.34
C LYS A 27 0.64 -11.92 3.00
N GLN A 28 -0.04 -11.43 4.02
CA GLN A 28 -1.02 -10.36 3.89
C GLN A 28 -0.31 -9.00 3.84
N VAL A 29 -1.02 -7.97 3.38
CA VAL A 29 -0.49 -6.60 3.31
C VAL A 29 -0.04 -6.12 4.69
N GLU A 30 -0.80 -6.48 5.73
CA GLU A 30 -0.53 -6.15 7.13
C GLU A 30 0.81 -6.75 7.60
N ASP A 31 1.16 -7.96 7.15
CA ASP A 31 2.43 -8.61 7.50
C ASP A 31 3.62 -7.79 6.99
N PHE A 32 3.49 -7.15 5.83
CA PHE A 32 4.53 -6.27 5.28
C PHE A 32 4.61 -4.97 6.08
N LEU A 33 3.47 -4.32 6.32
CA LEU A 33 3.41 -3.06 7.08
C LEU A 33 3.99 -3.21 8.50
N GLN A 34 3.76 -4.35 9.16
CA GLN A 34 4.32 -4.65 10.48
C GLN A 34 5.82 -5.00 10.44
N SER A 35 6.33 -5.48 9.30
CA SER A 35 7.74 -5.84 9.15
C SER A 35 8.65 -4.65 8.85
N GLU A 36 8.07 -3.53 8.41
CA GLU A 36 8.83 -2.33 8.10
C GLU A 36 9.39 -1.70 9.39
N PRO A 37 10.66 -1.25 9.38
CA PRO A 37 11.28 -0.64 10.55
C PRO A 37 10.63 0.71 10.88
N ASN A 38 10.65 1.09 12.16
CA ASN A 38 10.20 2.41 12.56
C ASN A 38 11.20 3.50 12.17
N LYS A 39 10.75 4.76 12.25
CA LYS A 39 11.60 5.92 12.02
C LYS A 39 12.83 5.90 12.95
N GLY A 40 14.01 5.74 12.36
CA GLY A 40 15.29 5.68 13.07
C GLY A 40 15.89 4.27 13.21
N GLU A 41 15.13 3.22 12.93
CA GLU A 41 15.60 1.83 13.01
C GLU A 41 16.19 1.33 11.68
N GLY A 42 15.87 1.98 10.56
CA GLY A 42 16.33 1.59 9.23
C GLY A 42 16.60 2.78 8.31
N LYS A 43 17.37 2.51 7.23
CA LYS A 43 17.61 3.48 6.14
C LYS A 43 16.32 3.83 5.38
N HIS A 44 15.39 2.89 5.29
CA HIS A 44 14.08 3.04 4.66
C HIS A 44 13.02 2.66 5.69
N PHE A 45 11.99 3.48 5.85
CA PHE A 45 10.85 3.23 6.75
C PHE A 45 9.58 3.83 6.14
N ILE A 46 8.42 3.28 6.54
CA ILE A 46 7.11 3.81 6.15
C ILE A 46 6.54 4.63 7.31
N GLU A 47 6.11 5.86 7.03
CA GLU A 47 5.47 6.73 8.01
C GLU A 47 4.00 6.98 7.63
N ILE A 48 3.08 6.56 8.48
CA ILE A 48 1.65 6.85 8.30
C ILE A 48 1.36 8.21 8.95
N ARG A 49 0.96 9.20 8.14
CA ARG A 49 0.57 10.54 8.62
C ARG A 49 -0.92 10.77 8.38
N LEU A 50 -1.65 11.07 9.44
CA LEU A 50 -3.01 11.57 9.32
C LEU A 50 -2.97 13.04 8.90
N ILE A 51 -3.35 13.31 7.64
CA ILE A 51 -3.51 14.67 7.13
C ILE A 51 -5.00 14.96 7.13
N ARG A 52 -5.41 16.03 7.83
CA ARG A 52 -6.78 16.51 7.77
C ARG A 52 -7.01 17.11 6.38
N THR A 53 -7.91 16.51 5.61
CA THR A 53 -8.29 16.97 4.27
C THR A 53 -9.29 18.12 4.28
N SER A 54 -9.86 18.46 5.43
CA SER A 54 -10.76 19.60 5.58
C SER A 54 -10.66 20.18 6.99
N SER A 55 -9.96 21.29 7.12
CA SER A 55 -10.18 22.24 8.21
C SER A 55 -10.73 23.52 7.56
N PRO A 56 -11.89 24.06 7.97
CA PRO A 56 -12.58 25.14 7.27
C PRO A 56 -11.80 26.46 7.12
N THR A 57 -10.67 26.60 7.82
CA THR A 57 -9.90 27.85 7.92
C THR A 57 -8.46 27.69 7.39
N ASP A 58 -8.12 26.55 6.80
CA ASP A 58 -6.73 26.15 6.63
C ASP A 58 -6.15 26.63 5.28
N ILE A 59 -5.49 27.79 5.31
CA ILE A 59 -4.68 28.34 4.20
C ILE A 59 -3.69 27.29 3.67
N ASP A 60 -3.25 26.38 4.54
CA ASP A 60 -2.33 25.30 4.17
C ASP A 60 -3.00 24.27 3.25
N TYR A 61 -4.31 24.01 3.37
CA TYR A 61 -5.00 23.07 2.49
C TYR A 61 -5.02 23.58 1.05
N GLU A 62 -5.39 24.85 0.84
CA GLU A 62 -5.42 25.42 -0.50
C GLU A 62 -4.05 25.43 -1.17
N SER A 63 -3.00 25.80 -0.44
CA SER A 63 -1.63 25.81 -0.97
C SER A 63 -1.16 24.41 -1.33
N ARG A 64 -1.47 23.42 -0.49
CA ARG A 64 -1.13 22.01 -0.72
C ARG A 64 -1.86 21.41 -1.90
N ILE A 65 -3.17 21.66 -2.04
CA ILE A 65 -3.92 21.08 -3.16
C ILE A 65 -3.52 21.71 -4.51
N LYS A 66 -3.16 23.00 -4.52
CA LYS A 66 -2.53 23.66 -5.70
C LYS A 66 -1.18 23.04 -6.03
N LEU A 67 -0.37 22.70 -5.01
CA LEU A 67 0.91 21.99 -5.21
C LEU A 67 0.67 20.58 -5.77
N SER A 68 -0.30 19.84 -5.22
CA SER A 68 -0.67 18.51 -5.73
C SER A 68 -1.14 18.56 -7.18
N HIS A 69 -1.90 19.58 -7.57
CA HIS A 69 -2.29 19.78 -8.97
C HIS A 69 -1.10 19.99 -9.88
N ARG A 70 -0.12 20.83 -9.47
CA ARG A 70 1.11 21.03 -10.25
C ARG A 70 1.89 19.73 -10.43
N ILE A 71 2.00 18.92 -9.39
CA ILE A 71 2.67 17.61 -9.47
C ILE A 71 1.93 16.68 -10.44
N TYR A 72 0.59 16.66 -10.37
CA TYR A 72 -0.25 15.92 -11.30
C TYR A 72 -0.01 16.35 -12.76
N GLU A 73 -0.02 17.66 -13.05
CA GLU A 73 0.27 18.18 -14.39
C GLU A 73 1.64 17.72 -14.88
N GLN A 74 2.68 17.86 -14.05
CA GLN A 74 4.03 17.43 -14.41
C GLN A 74 4.09 15.93 -14.72
N TYR A 75 3.40 15.11 -13.93
CA TYR A 75 3.37 13.66 -14.13
C TYR A 75 2.63 13.28 -15.42
N GLN A 76 1.44 13.85 -15.66
CA GLN A 76 0.68 13.58 -16.88
C GLN A 76 1.46 13.98 -18.13
N ILE A 77 2.09 15.15 -18.13
CA ILE A 77 2.83 15.64 -19.29
C ILE A 77 4.14 14.85 -19.50
N HIS A 78 4.95 14.67 -18.46
CA HIS A 78 6.30 14.13 -18.65
C HIS A 78 6.32 12.61 -18.73
N ILE A 79 5.44 11.93 -17.98
CA ILE A 79 5.38 10.47 -17.91
C ILE A 79 4.31 9.93 -18.87
N HIS A 80 3.08 10.44 -18.81
CA HIS A 80 1.98 9.96 -19.66
C HIS A 80 1.92 10.60 -21.05
N LYS A 81 2.67 11.69 -21.29
CA LYS A 81 2.71 12.43 -22.57
C LYS A 81 1.38 13.08 -22.93
N ASP A 82 0.57 13.42 -21.94
CA ASP A 82 -0.66 14.18 -22.14
C ASP A 82 -0.36 15.64 -22.53
N GLU A 83 -1.29 16.23 -23.29
CA GLU A 83 -1.25 17.66 -23.60
C GLU A 83 -1.54 18.49 -22.34
N LYS A 84 -0.98 19.70 -22.26
CA LYS A 84 -1.13 20.56 -21.07
C LYS A 84 -2.58 21.02 -20.91
N GLU A 85 -3.26 21.24 -22.04
CA GLU A 85 -4.66 21.62 -22.16
C GLU A 85 -5.58 20.54 -21.57
N ASP A 86 -5.14 19.28 -21.61
CA ASP A 86 -5.87 18.16 -21.06
C ASP A 86 -5.65 17.96 -19.55
N CYS A 87 -4.67 18.64 -18.95
CA CYS A 87 -4.35 18.53 -17.53
C CYS A 87 -5.14 19.53 -16.67
N THR A 88 -6.47 19.63 -16.89
CA THR A 88 -7.31 20.63 -16.19
C THR A 88 -7.55 20.30 -14.72
N TRP A 89 -7.88 21.33 -13.95
CA TRP A 89 -8.27 21.22 -12.55
C TRP A 89 -9.48 20.29 -12.35
N GLU A 90 -10.48 20.31 -13.23
CA GLU A 90 -11.64 19.41 -13.08
C GLU A 90 -11.25 17.95 -13.28
N LYS A 91 -10.37 17.64 -14.23
CA LYS A 91 -9.88 16.28 -14.45
C LYS A 91 -9.04 15.80 -13.26
N PHE A 92 -8.16 16.65 -12.74
CA PHE A 92 -7.44 16.38 -11.48
C PHE A 92 -8.40 16.05 -10.34
N GLN A 93 -9.41 16.90 -10.12
CA GLN A 93 -10.40 16.67 -9.06
C GLN A 93 -11.19 15.40 -9.30
N ARG A 94 -11.64 15.13 -10.53
CA ARG A 94 -12.39 13.92 -10.86
C ARG A 94 -11.57 12.65 -10.63
N PHE A 95 -10.29 12.67 -10.98
CA PHE A 95 -9.45 11.48 -10.93
C PHE A 95 -8.88 11.20 -9.53
N LEU A 96 -8.36 12.23 -8.86
CA LEU A 96 -7.63 12.07 -7.59
C LEU A 96 -8.42 12.49 -6.34
N VAL A 97 -9.46 13.33 -6.48
CA VAL A 97 -10.20 13.85 -5.31
C VAL A 97 -11.60 13.23 -5.19
N LYS A 98 -12.33 13.17 -6.29
CA LYS A 98 -13.70 12.65 -6.42
C LYS A 98 -13.73 11.37 -7.25
N SER A 99 -12.72 10.53 -7.05
CA SER A 99 -12.62 9.27 -7.79
C SER A 99 -13.87 8.44 -7.55
N PRO A 100 -14.53 7.92 -8.60
CA PRO A 100 -15.69 7.04 -8.47
C PRO A 100 -15.30 5.63 -7.99
N LEU A 101 -14.00 5.37 -7.79
CA LEU A 101 -13.52 4.14 -7.16
C LEU A 101 -13.84 4.21 -5.66
N VAL A 102 -15.07 3.84 -5.33
CA VAL A 102 -15.50 3.57 -3.96
C VAL A 102 -14.90 2.22 -3.57
N LEU A 103 -14.05 2.22 -2.53
CA LEU A 103 -13.61 1.00 -1.84
C LEU A 103 -14.79 0.35 -1.10
#